data_AF-A0A0R3X0Y3-F1
#
_entry.id   AF-A0A0R3X0Y3-F1
#
_cell.length_a   1.000
_cell.length_b   1.000
_cell.length_c   1.000
_cell.angle_alpha   90.00
_cell.angle_beta   90.00
_cell.angle_gamma   90.00
#
_symmetry.space_group_name_H-M   'P 1'
#
loop_
_entity.id
_entity.type
_entity.pdbx_description
1 polymer ?
#
loop_
_entity_poly.entity_id
_entity_poly.type
_entity_poly.pdbx_seq_one_letter_code
_entity_poly.pdbx_strand_id
1 'polypeptide(L)'
;MRVRRARQFMKVLSVYERCFGLATKSLEIFMDHTFVRQALMNHVNISESIANMVGRNFRPVTSSCVIAECQAIGALFSGALEVLKGYIPLTCRHEYNSALGAAWCIRKRIRTARRRSKIFRRIKEGEKCFLFALASNDVELQALARTVPGMPVLFIAQRCLNIEPIPKTTQDIIDNLTLQSLAVNACESARLKQIEEKFGLQKEDCMKNKKKKHGPSGPNPLSCRKKHLSITMTDPNSISKRKPRQRKNHHRALRKTWAMRQVLKFYGISSVHAQPTPSSLPAPLLSTATCNS
;
A
#
# COMPACT_ATOMS: atom_id res chain seq x y z
N MET A 1 10.95 20.18 -7.29
CA MET A 1 9.81 19.67 -6.46
C MET A 1 8.43 19.80 -7.11
N ARG A 2 8.09 20.90 -7.80
CA ARG A 2 6.77 21.08 -8.45
C ARG A 2 6.44 19.98 -9.48
N VAL A 3 7.39 19.65 -10.36
CA VAL A 3 7.24 18.61 -11.39
C VAL A 3 6.94 17.22 -10.79
N ARG A 4 7.59 16.84 -9.69
CA ARG A 4 7.32 15.55 -9.02
C ARG A 4 5.89 15.49 -8.46
N ARG A 5 5.40 16.60 -7.90
CA ARG A 5 4.02 16.69 -7.40
C ARG A 5 3.00 16.64 -8.53
N ALA A 6 3.23 17.36 -9.63
CA ALA A 6 2.36 17.29 -10.81
C ALA A 6 2.28 15.86 -11.37
N ARG A 7 3.41 15.16 -11.45
CA ARG A 7 3.44 13.74 -11.83
C ARG A 7 2.64 12.86 -10.87
N GLN A 8 2.73 13.10 -9.56
CA GLN A 8 1.96 12.36 -8.57
C GLN A 8 0.44 12.62 -8.71
N PHE A 9 0.04 13.88 -8.90
CA PHE A 9 -1.34 14.28 -9.20
C PHE A 9 -1.87 13.56 -10.42
N MET A 10 -1.14 13.65 -11.54
CA MET A 10 -1.54 12.99 -12.78
C MET A 10 -1.63 11.48 -12.62
N LYS A 11 -0.68 10.86 -11.90
CA LYS A 11 -0.72 9.42 -11.63
C LYS A 11 -2.00 9.02 -10.87
N VAL A 12 -2.38 9.77 -9.83
CA VAL A 12 -3.60 9.48 -9.05
C VAL A 12 -4.84 9.67 -9.91
N LEU A 13 -4.95 10.78 -10.63
CA LEU A 13 -6.10 11.07 -11.50
C LEU A 13 -6.25 10.04 -12.63
N SER A 14 -5.15 9.66 -13.28
CA SER A 14 -5.17 8.64 -14.35
C SER A 14 -5.61 7.26 -13.85
N VAL A 15 -5.26 6.88 -12.62
CA VAL A 15 -5.74 5.64 -12.01
C VAL A 15 -7.25 5.75 -11.74
N TYR A 16 -7.71 6.88 -11.21
CA TYR A 16 -9.14 7.07 -10.93
C TYR A 16 -10.01 7.13 -12.20
N GLU A 17 -9.51 7.72 -13.26
CA GLU A 17 -10.17 7.69 -14.58
C GLU A 17 -10.30 6.27 -15.13
N ARG A 18 -9.23 5.47 -15.01
CA ARG A 18 -9.21 4.10 -15.54
C ARG A 18 -10.13 3.17 -14.76
N CYS A 19 -10.05 3.20 -13.42
CA CYS A 19 -10.71 2.22 -12.57
C CYS A 19 -12.13 2.62 -12.15
N PHE A 20 -12.38 3.91 -11.92
CA PHE A 20 -13.64 4.41 -11.37
C PHE A 20 -14.40 5.33 -12.33
N GLY A 21 -13.80 5.67 -13.48
CA GLY A 21 -14.45 6.52 -14.48
C GLY A 21 -14.54 7.98 -14.07
N LEU A 22 -13.60 8.49 -13.28
CA LEU A 22 -13.51 9.94 -13.03
C LEU A 22 -13.29 10.70 -14.36
N ALA A 23 -14.08 11.74 -14.61
CA ALA A 23 -13.98 12.54 -15.84
C ALA A 23 -12.82 13.55 -15.77
N THR A 24 -11.59 13.10 -16.08
CA THR A 24 -10.38 13.96 -16.02
C THR A 24 -10.42 15.11 -17.03
N LYS A 25 -11.07 14.93 -18.19
CA LYS A 25 -11.19 15.97 -19.23
C LYS A 25 -11.94 17.22 -18.76
N SER A 26 -12.84 17.09 -17.79
CA SER A 26 -13.61 18.19 -17.22
C SER A 26 -13.73 17.96 -15.71
N LEU A 27 -12.59 18.00 -15.02
CA LEU A 27 -12.54 17.62 -13.62
C LEU A 27 -13.32 18.65 -12.78
N GLU A 28 -14.45 18.21 -12.23
CA GLU A 28 -15.19 19.02 -11.24
C GLU A 28 -14.46 18.98 -9.91
N ILE A 29 -14.05 20.15 -9.41
CA ILE A 29 -13.38 20.28 -8.12
C ILE A 29 -14.32 21.04 -7.19
N PHE A 30 -14.85 20.33 -6.19
CA PHE A 30 -15.71 20.91 -5.17
C PHE A 30 -14.87 21.65 -4.14
N MET A 31 -15.05 22.97 -4.08
CA MET A 31 -14.31 23.89 -3.24
C MET A 31 -15.02 24.10 -1.91
N ASP A 32 -14.35 23.74 -0.83
CA ASP A 32 -14.77 24.05 0.53
C ASP A 32 -14.17 25.38 1.02
N HIS A 33 -14.86 26.06 1.92
CA HIS A 33 -14.41 27.33 2.49
C HIS A 33 -13.16 27.19 3.34
N THR A 34 -12.99 26.06 4.04
CA THR A 34 -11.78 25.75 4.83
C THR A 34 -10.53 25.71 3.95
N PHE A 35 -10.65 25.11 2.76
CA PHE A 35 -9.57 25.04 1.78
C PHE A 35 -9.21 26.42 1.22
N VAL A 36 -10.22 27.21 0.85
CA VAL A 36 -10.00 28.57 0.33
C VAL A 36 -9.38 29.47 1.40
N ARG A 37 -9.86 29.41 2.64
CA ARG A 37 -9.28 30.12 3.78
C ARG A 37 -7.80 29.73 3.97
N GLN A 38 -7.50 28.44 3.94
CA GLN A 38 -6.13 27.95 4.05
C GLN A 38 -5.25 28.43 2.89
N ALA A 39 -5.79 28.51 1.68
CA ALA A 39 -5.07 29.03 0.51
C ALA A 39 -4.68 30.50 0.71
N LEU A 40 -5.63 31.32 1.17
CA LEU A 40 -5.40 32.74 1.45
C LEU A 40 -4.36 32.93 2.56
N MET A 41 -4.47 32.17 3.65
CA MET A 41 -3.52 32.25 4.77
C MET A 41 -2.08 31.87 4.37
N ASN A 42 -1.93 30.96 3.39
CA ASN A 42 -0.61 30.53 2.91
C ASN A 42 -0.16 31.24 1.62
N HIS A 43 -0.91 32.26 1.16
CA HIS A 43 -0.66 32.97 -0.10
C HIS A 43 -0.50 32.04 -1.31
N VAL A 44 -1.40 31.05 -1.42
CA VAL A 44 -1.42 30.08 -2.53
C VAL A 44 -2.48 30.50 -3.54
N ASN A 45 -2.04 30.81 -4.77
CA ASN A 45 -2.95 31.00 -5.89
C ASN A 45 -3.60 29.67 -6.28
N ILE A 46 -4.88 29.49 -5.95
CA ILE A 46 -5.63 28.25 -6.15
C ILE A 46 -5.67 27.87 -7.64
N SER A 47 -6.16 28.78 -8.49
CA SER A 47 -6.36 28.51 -9.92
C SER A 47 -5.06 28.16 -10.63
N GLU A 48 -3.98 28.89 -10.36
CA GLU A 48 -2.66 28.64 -10.92
C GLU A 48 -2.08 27.31 -10.40
N SER A 49 -2.22 27.04 -9.10
CA SER A 49 -1.73 25.80 -8.49
C SER A 49 -2.42 24.57 -9.07
N ILE A 50 -3.73 24.63 -9.27
CA ILE A 50 -4.50 23.53 -9.89
C ILE A 50 -4.12 23.41 -11.38
N ALA A 51 -4.03 24.54 -12.10
CA ALA A 51 -3.68 24.56 -13.52
C ALA A 51 -2.30 23.92 -13.79
N ASN A 52 -1.34 24.17 -12.91
CA ASN A 52 -0.01 23.58 -13.00
C ASN A 52 0.01 22.06 -12.74
N MET A 53 -0.99 21.51 -12.05
CA MET A 53 -1.06 20.08 -11.71
C MET A 53 -1.90 19.27 -12.69
N VAL A 54 -3.08 19.79 -13.07
CA VAL A 54 -4.10 19.08 -13.87
C VAL A 54 -4.19 19.64 -15.31
N GLY A 55 -3.57 20.79 -15.58
CA GLY A 55 -3.78 21.55 -16.80
C GLY A 55 -4.96 22.52 -16.68
N ARG A 56 -5.37 23.15 -17.79
CA ARG A 56 -6.44 24.17 -17.80
C ARG A 56 -7.87 23.60 -17.76
N ASN A 57 -8.02 22.28 -17.73
CA ASN A 57 -9.28 21.59 -17.97
C ASN A 57 -9.97 21.18 -16.65
N PHE A 58 -10.25 22.14 -15.77
CA PHE A 58 -10.97 21.89 -14.52
C PHE A 58 -12.09 22.89 -14.30
N ARG A 59 -13.11 22.46 -13.55
CA ARG A 59 -14.30 23.25 -13.23
C ARG A 59 -14.37 23.42 -11.71
N PRO A 60 -13.94 24.57 -11.15
CA PRO A 60 -14.12 24.84 -9.73
C PRO A 60 -15.61 25.09 -9.45
N VAL A 61 -16.16 24.34 -8.52
CA VAL A 61 -17.58 24.40 -8.14
C VAL A 61 -17.72 24.55 -6.64
N THR A 62 -18.72 25.30 -6.20
CA THR A 62 -19.01 25.55 -4.77
C THR A 62 -20.49 25.30 -4.52
N SER A 63 -20.92 24.98 -3.29
CA SER A 63 -22.36 24.93 -2.98
C SER A 63 -22.89 26.26 -2.44
N SER A 64 -24.19 26.50 -2.66
CA SER A 64 -24.87 27.64 -2.04
C SER A 64 -24.79 27.64 -0.51
N CYS A 65 -24.77 26.48 0.13
CA CYS A 65 -24.62 26.36 1.59
C CYS A 65 -23.23 26.77 2.09
N VAL A 66 -22.16 26.50 1.32
CA VAL A 66 -20.80 26.96 1.67
C VAL A 66 -20.71 28.48 1.60
N ILE A 67 -21.37 29.09 0.61
CA ILE A 67 -21.47 30.55 0.49
C ILE A 67 -22.25 31.13 1.67
N ALA A 68 -23.40 30.53 2.02
CA ALA A 68 -24.22 30.95 3.15
C ALA A 68 -23.47 30.83 4.50
N GLU A 69 -22.69 29.76 4.70
CA GLU A 69 -21.85 29.60 5.88
C GLU A 69 -20.77 30.68 5.97
N CYS A 70 -20.10 31.01 4.87
CA CYS A 70 -19.13 32.11 4.84
C CYS A 70 -19.78 33.45 5.17
N GLN A 71 -21.01 33.69 4.70
CA GLN A 71 -21.77 34.90 5.03
C GLN A 71 -22.14 34.94 6.51
N ALA A 72 -22.56 33.80 7.09
CA ALA A 72 -22.92 33.69 8.50
C ALA A 72 -21.73 33.91 9.45
N ILE A 73 -20.53 33.43 9.09
CA ILE A 73 -19.32 33.66 9.89
C ILE A 73 -18.83 35.11 9.77
N GLY A 74 -19.09 35.78 8.63
CA GLY A 74 -18.85 37.20 8.45
C GLY A 74 -17.40 37.57 8.13
N ALA A 75 -16.88 38.61 8.81
CA ALA A 75 -15.65 39.32 8.43
C ALA A 75 -14.40 38.43 8.33
N LEU A 76 -14.31 37.35 9.12
CA LEU A 76 -13.17 36.43 9.09
C LEU A 76 -13.02 35.66 7.76
N PHE A 77 -14.11 35.53 7.00
CA PHE A 77 -14.17 34.79 5.74
C PHE A 77 -14.55 35.68 4.54
N SER A 78 -14.47 37.01 4.67
CA SER A 78 -14.80 37.95 3.58
C SER A 78 -13.98 37.68 2.31
N GLY A 79 -12.66 37.55 2.44
CA GLY A 79 -11.79 37.23 1.30
C GLY A 79 -12.07 35.84 0.70
N ALA A 80 -12.44 34.86 1.54
CA ALA A 80 -12.83 33.53 1.05
C ALA A 80 -14.17 33.58 0.31
N LEU A 81 -15.12 34.38 0.78
CA LEU A 81 -16.43 34.58 0.16
C LEU A 81 -16.29 35.17 -1.25
N GLU A 82 -15.44 36.17 -1.44
CA GLU A 82 -15.20 36.78 -2.76
C GLU A 82 -14.66 35.77 -3.77
N VAL A 83 -13.67 34.97 -3.34
CA VAL A 83 -13.11 33.89 -4.17
C VAL A 83 -14.16 32.84 -4.51
N LEU A 84 -14.97 32.42 -3.52
CA LEU A 84 -16.01 31.40 -3.71
C LEU A 84 -17.15 31.89 -4.62
N LYS A 85 -17.50 33.17 -4.59
CA LYS A 85 -18.47 33.80 -5.50
C LYS A 85 -17.99 33.81 -6.95
N GLY A 86 -16.68 33.80 -7.18
CA GLY A 86 -16.10 33.68 -8.52
C GLY A 86 -16.17 32.27 -9.12
N TYR A 87 -16.49 31.25 -8.31
CA TYR A 87 -16.66 29.87 -8.78
C TYR A 87 -18.10 29.55 -9.13
N ILE A 88 -18.31 28.43 -9.83
CA ILE A 88 -19.64 28.08 -10.31
C ILE A 88 -20.49 27.57 -9.14
N PRO A 89 -21.61 28.24 -8.79
CA PRO A 89 -22.45 27.83 -7.69
C PRO A 89 -23.31 26.63 -8.08
N LEU A 90 -23.35 25.64 -7.20
CA LEU A 90 -24.21 24.48 -7.27
C LEU A 90 -25.42 24.71 -6.38
N THR A 91 -26.60 24.77 -7.00
CA THR A 91 -27.86 24.92 -6.28
C THR A 91 -28.19 23.63 -5.55
N CYS A 92 -28.38 23.76 -4.23
CA CYS A 92 -28.77 22.65 -3.39
C CYS A 92 -30.29 22.65 -3.19
N ARG A 93 -30.90 21.46 -3.10
CA ARG A 93 -32.34 21.30 -2.81
C ARG A 93 -32.65 21.28 -1.31
N HIS A 94 -31.84 21.96 -0.51
CA HIS A 94 -32.03 22.04 0.94
C HIS A 94 -31.68 23.46 1.39
N GLU A 95 -32.37 23.91 2.43
CA GLU A 95 -32.05 25.16 3.07
C GLU A 95 -30.78 25.03 3.92
N TYR A 96 -30.05 26.13 4.06
CA TYR A 96 -28.88 26.16 4.90
C TYR A 96 -29.31 26.16 6.36
N ASN A 97 -28.77 25.22 7.14
CA ASN A 97 -28.99 25.13 8.58
C ASN A 97 -27.68 25.47 9.30
N SER A 98 -27.66 26.61 9.99
CA SER A 98 -26.50 27.11 10.73
C SER A 98 -26.00 26.14 11.82
N ALA A 99 -26.87 25.31 12.40
CA ALA A 99 -26.47 24.35 13.43
C ALA A 99 -25.64 23.17 12.88
N LEU A 100 -25.83 22.82 11.60
CA LEU A 100 -25.16 21.68 10.95
C LEU A 100 -24.00 22.09 10.05
N GLY A 101 -23.95 23.38 9.68
CA GLY A 101 -22.95 23.96 8.80
C GLY A 101 -23.01 23.46 7.34
N ALA A 102 -22.14 23.99 6.48
CA ALA A 102 -22.08 23.54 5.09
C ALA A 102 -21.46 22.13 4.97
N ALA A 103 -20.70 21.69 5.97
CA ALA A 103 -20.20 20.33 6.06
C ALA A 103 -21.33 19.30 5.89
N TRP A 104 -22.54 19.54 6.42
CA TRP A 104 -23.67 18.63 6.20
C TRP A 104 -24.08 18.50 4.72
N CYS A 105 -24.12 19.61 3.99
CA CYS A 105 -24.38 19.63 2.55
C CYS A 105 -23.33 18.80 1.78
N ILE A 106 -22.05 19.05 2.09
CA ILE A 106 -20.92 18.34 1.46
C ILE A 106 -21.02 16.84 1.74
N ARG A 107 -21.28 16.46 3.01
CA ARG A 107 -21.50 15.07 3.42
C ARG A 107 -22.64 14.41 2.65
N LYS A 108 -23.75 15.10 2.41
CA LYS A 108 -24.89 14.58 1.62
C LYS A 108 -24.50 14.37 0.15
N ARG A 109 -23.71 15.29 -0.43
CA ARG A 109 -23.18 15.17 -1.80
C ARG A 109 -22.21 13.98 -1.93
N ILE A 110 -21.26 13.85 -1.00
CA ILE A 110 -20.32 12.71 -0.91
C ILE A 110 -21.08 11.37 -0.82
N ARG A 111 -22.10 11.29 0.06
CA ARG A 111 -22.93 10.08 0.19
C ARG A 111 -23.71 9.75 -1.08
N THR A 112 -24.10 10.75 -1.86
CA THR A 112 -24.79 10.56 -3.14
C THR A 112 -23.81 10.03 -4.20
N ALA A 113 -22.60 10.58 -4.25
CA ALA A 113 -21.52 10.05 -5.10
C ALA A 113 -21.21 8.59 -4.76
N ARG A 114 -21.07 8.24 -3.47
CA ARG A 114 -20.84 6.86 -3.01
C ARG A 114 -21.91 5.88 -3.47
N ARG A 115 -23.18 6.25 -3.36
CA ARG A 115 -24.31 5.39 -3.76
C ARG A 115 -24.35 5.13 -5.26
N ARG A 116 -23.94 6.11 -6.07
CA ARG A 116 -23.94 6.02 -7.54
C ARG A 116 -22.63 5.44 -8.10
N SER A 117 -21.53 5.55 -7.37
CA SER A 117 -20.19 5.05 -7.75
C SER A 117 -20.02 3.53 -7.52
N LYS A 118 -21.04 2.73 -7.78
CA LYS A 118 -20.94 1.25 -7.74
C LYS A 118 -20.31 0.66 -9.00
N ILE A 119 -20.07 1.49 -9.99
CA ILE A 119 -19.58 1.10 -11.31
C ILE A 119 -18.05 1.23 -11.31
N PHE A 120 -17.36 0.09 -11.38
CA PHE A 120 -15.89 0.01 -11.42
C PHE A 120 -15.39 -0.19 -12.85
N ARG A 121 -15.58 0.83 -13.69
CA ARG A 121 -15.08 0.85 -15.07
C ARG A 121 -14.91 2.28 -15.57
N ARG A 122 -14.26 2.44 -16.72
CA ARG A 122 -14.20 3.71 -17.44
C ARG A 122 -15.61 4.14 -17.89
N ILE A 123 -15.95 5.41 -17.65
CA ILE A 123 -17.20 6.03 -18.13
C ILE A 123 -17.27 5.98 -19.65
N LYS A 124 -18.42 5.59 -20.20
CA LYS A 124 -18.70 5.68 -21.65
C LYS A 124 -19.08 7.11 -22.03
N GLU A 125 -18.84 7.48 -23.27
CA GLU A 125 -19.25 8.80 -23.79
C GLU A 125 -20.78 8.97 -23.64
N GLY A 126 -21.19 10.05 -22.96
CA GLY A 126 -22.60 10.35 -22.65
C GLY A 126 -23.09 9.92 -21.26
N GLU A 127 -22.36 9.09 -20.51
CA GLU A 127 -22.73 8.75 -19.13
C GLU A 127 -22.38 9.90 -18.16
N LYS A 128 -23.29 10.22 -17.24
CA LYS A 128 -23.07 11.29 -16.24
C LYS A 128 -22.08 10.84 -15.17
N CYS A 129 -21.00 11.60 -14.99
CA CYS A 129 -20.07 11.40 -13.89
C CYS A 129 -20.62 12.01 -12.60
N PHE A 130 -20.77 11.21 -11.54
CA PHE A 130 -21.16 11.69 -10.22
C PHE A 130 -19.97 11.86 -9.26
N LEU A 131 -18.79 11.42 -9.68
CA LEU A 131 -17.54 11.60 -8.96
C LEU A 131 -16.99 13.00 -9.23
N PHE A 132 -16.43 13.61 -8.21
CA PHE A 132 -15.79 14.92 -8.25
C PHE A 132 -14.58 14.91 -7.32
N ALA A 133 -13.64 15.82 -7.51
CA ALA A 133 -12.55 16.01 -6.57
C ALA A 133 -13.03 16.87 -5.40
N LEU A 134 -12.73 16.47 -4.17
CA LEU A 134 -13.02 17.27 -2.99
C LEU A 134 -11.79 18.11 -2.62
N ALA A 135 -11.91 19.44 -2.56
CA ALA A 135 -10.90 20.33 -2.02
C ALA A 135 -11.33 20.84 -0.64
N SER A 136 -10.83 20.20 0.42
CA SER A 136 -11.18 20.53 1.81
C SER A 136 -10.00 20.27 2.75
N ASN A 137 -9.86 21.14 3.74
CA ASN A 137 -8.87 21.02 4.81
C ASN A 137 -9.48 20.42 6.09
N ASP A 138 -10.78 20.13 6.10
CA ASP A 138 -11.48 19.48 7.21
C ASP A 138 -11.22 17.97 7.22
N VAL A 139 -10.68 17.47 8.33
CA VAL A 139 -10.32 16.07 8.53
C VAL A 139 -11.54 15.14 8.44
N GLU A 140 -12.70 15.57 8.92
CA GLU A 140 -13.93 14.76 8.90
C GLU A 140 -14.44 14.57 7.47
N LEU A 141 -14.46 15.64 6.68
CA LEU A 141 -14.85 15.59 5.27
C LEU A 141 -13.88 14.76 4.45
N GLN A 142 -12.57 14.88 4.71
CA GLN A 142 -11.56 14.03 4.07
C GLN A 142 -11.76 12.55 4.42
N ALA A 143 -12.00 12.23 5.70
CA ALA A 143 -12.24 10.86 6.15
C ALA A 143 -13.46 10.25 5.45
N LEU A 144 -14.55 11.02 5.33
CA LEU A 144 -15.74 10.58 4.60
C LEU A 144 -15.47 10.42 3.10
N ALA A 145 -14.68 11.29 2.49
CA ALA A 145 -14.31 11.18 1.09
C ALA A 145 -13.47 9.93 0.79
N ARG A 146 -12.56 9.53 1.70
CA ARG A 146 -11.79 8.27 1.60
C ARG A 146 -12.67 7.02 1.56
N THR A 147 -13.88 7.08 2.13
CA THR A 147 -14.83 5.95 2.08
C THR A 147 -15.42 5.73 0.68
N VAL A 148 -15.29 6.72 -0.22
CA VAL A 148 -15.77 6.65 -1.59
C VAL A 148 -14.60 6.26 -2.50
N PRO A 149 -14.65 5.08 -3.15
CA PRO A 149 -13.60 4.71 -4.08
C PRO A 149 -13.61 5.64 -5.29
N GLY A 150 -12.43 6.08 -5.74
CA GLY A 150 -12.29 6.95 -6.91
C GLY A 150 -12.54 8.44 -6.68
N MET A 151 -12.69 8.89 -5.43
CA MET A 151 -12.80 10.31 -5.11
C MET A 151 -11.45 10.90 -4.69
N PRO A 152 -10.82 11.76 -5.51
CA PRO A 152 -9.60 12.44 -5.12
C PRO A 152 -9.87 13.54 -4.09
N VAL A 153 -8.98 13.64 -3.11
CA VAL A 153 -9.03 14.64 -2.04
C VAL A 153 -7.82 15.56 -2.18
N LEU A 154 -8.09 16.87 -2.24
CA LEU A 154 -7.12 17.94 -2.33
C LEU A 154 -7.10 18.72 -1.02
N PHE A 155 -5.92 19.05 -0.54
CA PHE A 155 -5.75 19.86 0.66
C PHE A 155 -4.52 20.76 0.51
N ILE A 156 -4.52 21.87 1.25
CA ILE A 156 -3.38 22.78 1.30
C ILE A 156 -2.63 22.54 2.60
N ALA A 157 -1.34 22.23 2.49
CA ALA A 157 -0.43 22.20 3.61
C ALA A 157 0.74 23.13 3.30
N GLN A 158 1.01 24.07 4.20
CA GLN A 158 1.98 25.15 3.99
C GLN A 158 1.65 25.91 2.69
N ARG A 159 2.66 26.31 1.91
CA ARG A 159 2.50 27.05 0.64
C ARG A 159 2.29 26.14 -0.57
N CYS A 160 1.63 24.99 -0.40
CA CYS A 160 1.55 23.96 -1.44
C CYS A 160 0.19 23.26 -1.48
N LEU A 161 -0.33 23.10 -2.70
CA LEU A 161 -1.44 22.21 -3.00
C LEU A 161 -0.95 20.76 -3.06
N ASN A 162 -1.63 19.88 -2.32
CA ASN A 162 -1.34 18.45 -2.25
C ASN A 162 -2.60 17.63 -2.58
N ILE A 163 -2.37 16.45 -3.18
CA ILE A 163 -3.38 15.42 -3.38
C ILE A 163 -3.10 14.30 -2.40
N GLU A 164 -4.16 13.76 -1.81
CA GLU A 164 -4.02 12.58 -0.99
C GLU A 164 -3.60 11.37 -1.85
N PRO A 165 -2.64 10.56 -1.41
CA PRO A 165 -2.38 9.28 -2.07
C PRO A 165 -3.62 8.39 -2.02
N ILE A 166 -3.70 7.43 -2.95
CA ILE A 166 -4.82 6.49 -3.00
C ILE A 166 -4.89 5.73 -1.66
N PRO A 167 -6.03 5.72 -0.97
CA PRO A 167 -6.16 5.03 0.31
C PRO A 167 -6.10 3.52 0.12
N LYS A 168 -5.57 2.78 1.12
CA LYS A 168 -5.36 1.32 1.06
C LYS A 168 -6.61 0.56 0.66
N THR A 169 -7.77 0.91 1.23
CA THR A 169 -9.07 0.32 0.89
C THR A 169 -9.42 0.42 -0.59
N THR A 170 -9.02 1.51 -1.26
CA THR A 170 -9.23 1.70 -2.70
C THR A 170 -8.13 1.02 -3.52
N GLN A 171 -6.90 0.94 -2.99
CA GLN A 171 -5.81 0.17 -3.61
C GLN A 171 -6.18 -1.31 -3.71
N ASP A 172 -6.72 -1.92 -2.64
CA ASP A 172 -7.17 -3.32 -2.67
C ASP A 172 -8.22 -3.56 -3.76
N ILE A 173 -9.12 -2.61 -3.99
CA ILE A 173 -10.12 -2.68 -5.08
C ILE A 173 -9.42 -2.62 -6.45
N ILE A 174 -8.45 -1.71 -6.62
CA ILE A 174 -7.68 -1.58 -7.87
C ILE A 174 -6.90 -2.85 -8.15
N ASP A 175 -6.28 -3.45 -7.13
CA ASP A 175 -5.50 -4.68 -7.27
C ASP A 175 -6.40 -5.84 -7.67
N ASN A 176 -7.58 -5.97 -7.04
CA ASN A 176 -8.58 -6.97 -7.43
C ASN A 176 -9.07 -6.79 -8.87
N LEU A 177 -9.37 -5.55 -9.30
CA LEU A 177 -9.75 -5.25 -10.68
C LEU A 177 -8.61 -5.59 -11.66
N THR A 178 -7.37 -5.32 -11.27
CA THR A 178 -6.19 -5.62 -12.07
C THR A 178 -6.01 -7.14 -12.20
N LEU A 179 -6.10 -7.88 -11.10
CA LEU A 179 -6.04 -9.35 -11.10
C LEU A 179 -7.15 -9.97 -11.96
N GLN A 180 -8.37 -9.44 -11.90
CA GLN A 180 -9.47 -9.87 -12.76
C GLN A 180 -9.18 -9.61 -14.24
N SER A 181 -8.57 -8.47 -14.59
CA SER A 181 -8.21 -8.15 -15.97
C SER A 181 -7.05 -8.98 -16.52
N LEU A 182 -6.16 -9.45 -15.63
CA LEU A 182 -5.04 -10.33 -15.98
C LEU A 182 -5.44 -11.81 -16.02
N ALA A 183 -6.61 -12.17 -15.48
CA ALA A 183 -7.09 -13.54 -15.49
C ALA A 183 -7.35 -13.99 -16.94
N VAL A 184 -6.79 -15.14 -17.29
CA VAL A 184 -6.92 -15.74 -18.62
C VAL A 184 -8.39 -16.08 -18.87
N ASN A 185 -8.92 -15.69 -20.02
CA ASN A 185 -10.30 -15.97 -20.37
C ASN A 185 -10.53 -17.49 -20.45
N ALA A 186 -11.75 -17.97 -20.19
CA ALA A 186 -12.07 -19.39 -20.25
C ALA A 186 -11.70 -20.02 -21.62
N CYS A 187 -11.95 -19.30 -22.72
CA CYS A 187 -11.57 -19.71 -24.07
C CYS A 187 -10.04 -19.78 -24.26
N GLU A 188 -9.31 -18.78 -23.77
CA GLU A 188 -7.84 -18.75 -23.83
C GLU A 188 -7.24 -19.89 -23.01
N SER A 189 -7.78 -20.17 -21.82
CA SER A 189 -7.31 -21.27 -20.99
C SER A 189 -7.55 -22.65 -21.63
N ALA A 190 -8.69 -22.83 -22.31
CA ALA A 190 -8.96 -24.04 -23.09
C ALA A 190 -7.99 -24.18 -24.28
N ARG A 191 -7.68 -23.08 -24.97
CA ARG A 191 -6.70 -23.06 -26.06
C ARG A 191 -5.28 -23.36 -25.55
N LEU A 192 -4.89 -22.83 -24.40
CA LEU A 192 -3.61 -23.12 -23.77
C LEU A 192 -3.49 -24.61 -23.42
N LYS A 193 -4.53 -25.23 -22.85
CA LYS A 193 -4.56 -26.68 -22.59
C LYS A 193 -4.40 -27.52 -23.86
N GLN A 194 -5.11 -27.14 -24.93
CA GLN A 194 -4.97 -27.81 -26.23
C GLN A 194 -3.55 -27.69 -26.81
N ILE A 195 -2.87 -26.55 -26.60
CA ILE A 195 -1.48 -26.36 -27.01
C ILE A 195 -0.56 -27.23 -26.13
N GLU A 196 -0.74 -27.22 -24.81
CA GLU A 196 0.04 -28.06 -23.89
C GLU A 196 -0.06 -29.55 -24.24
N GLU A 197 -1.25 -30.03 -24.60
CA GLU A 197 -1.49 -31.41 -25.08
C GLU A 197 -0.79 -31.69 -26.41
N LYS A 198 -0.87 -30.77 -27.39
CA LYS A 198 -0.25 -30.94 -28.71
C LYS A 198 1.27 -30.94 -28.68
N PHE A 199 1.87 -30.14 -27.81
CA PHE A 199 3.33 -30.02 -27.68
C PHE A 199 3.91 -30.96 -26.61
N GLY A 200 3.09 -31.82 -25.99
CA GLY A 200 3.54 -32.80 -25.00
C GLY A 200 4.14 -32.17 -23.74
N LEU A 201 3.81 -30.90 -23.45
CA LEU A 201 4.28 -30.14 -22.29
C LEU A 201 3.40 -30.37 -21.06
N GLN A 202 2.74 -31.52 -20.99
CA GLN A 202 2.06 -31.92 -19.77
C GLN A 202 3.11 -31.95 -18.66
N LYS A 203 2.94 -31.09 -17.67
CA LYS A 203 3.64 -31.28 -16.40
C LYS A 203 3.11 -32.60 -15.88
N GLU A 204 3.89 -33.66 -16.04
CA GLU A 204 3.68 -34.86 -15.22
C GLU A 204 3.64 -34.34 -13.79
N ASP A 205 2.46 -34.48 -13.16
CA ASP A 205 2.38 -34.31 -11.72
C ASP A 205 3.47 -35.19 -11.15
N CYS A 206 4.51 -34.56 -10.63
CA CYS A 206 5.65 -35.21 -10.01
C CYS A 206 5.08 -36.08 -8.89
N MET A 207 4.78 -37.33 -9.22
CA MET A 207 4.37 -38.34 -8.28
C MET A 207 5.56 -38.55 -7.36
N LYS A 208 5.39 -38.02 -6.15
CA LYS A 208 6.19 -38.21 -4.95
C LYS A 208 7.12 -39.42 -5.06
N ASN A 209 8.42 -39.14 -5.18
CA ASN A 209 9.56 -39.96 -4.80
C ASN A 209 9.31 -41.47 -4.78
N LYS A 210 9.57 -42.16 -5.90
CA LYS A 210 9.97 -43.57 -5.83
C LYS A 210 11.17 -43.65 -4.88
N LYS A 211 10.97 -44.22 -3.68
CA LYS A 211 12.05 -44.55 -2.76
C LYS A 211 13.09 -45.34 -3.55
N LYS A 212 14.27 -44.74 -3.81
CA LYS A 212 15.41 -45.48 -4.34
C LYS A 212 15.73 -46.56 -3.31
N LYS A 213 15.44 -47.82 -3.64
CA LYS A 213 15.89 -48.95 -2.83
C LYS A 213 17.42 -48.87 -2.80
N HIS A 214 17.95 -48.62 -1.61
CA HIS A 214 19.38 -48.63 -1.38
C HIS A 214 19.85 -50.08 -1.47
N GLY A 215 20.25 -50.52 -2.66
CA GLY A 215 21.14 -51.67 -2.77
C GLY A 215 22.51 -51.28 -2.20
N PRO A 216 23.30 -52.24 -1.68
CA PRO A 216 24.69 -51.97 -1.34
C PRO A 216 25.42 -51.48 -2.59
N SER A 217 26.06 -50.31 -2.47
CA SER A 217 26.80 -49.71 -3.56
C SER A 217 27.97 -50.64 -3.92
N GLY A 218 27.98 -51.19 -5.13
CA GLY A 218 29.14 -51.92 -5.64
C GLY A 218 30.37 -51.01 -5.65
N PRO A 219 31.58 -51.54 -5.37
CA PRO A 219 32.77 -50.71 -5.31
C PRO A 219 33.02 -50.01 -6.65
N ASN A 220 33.41 -48.73 -6.55
CA ASN A 220 33.74 -47.85 -7.66
C ASN A 220 34.75 -48.55 -8.62
N PRO A 221 34.44 -48.65 -9.94
CA PRO A 221 35.26 -49.39 -10.91
C PRO A 221 36.68 -48.82 -11.12
N LEU A 222 37.01 -47.67 -10.53
CA LEU A 222 38.36 -47.08 -10.53
C LEU A 222 39.22 -47.43 -9.31
N SER A 223 38.72 -48.23 -8.35
CA SER A 223 39.41 -48.51 -7.07
C SER A 223 40.35 -49.73 -7.07
N CYS A 224 40.52 -50.42 -8.20
CA CYS A 224 41.40 -51.59 -8.31
C CYS A 224 42.80 -51.25 -8.89
N ARG A 225 43.52 -50.29 -8.31
CA ARG A 225 44.98 -50.21 -8.51
C ARG A 225 45.71 -50.61 -7.23
N LYS A 226 46.29 -51.81 -7.25
CA LYS A 226 47.17 -52.34 -6.20
C LYS A 226 48.40 -51.43 -6.08
N LYS A 227 48.70 -51.01 -4.85
CA LYS A 227 49.92 -50.28 -4.52
C LYS A 227 51.12 -51.22 -4.63
N HIS A 228 52.08 -50.89 -5.51
CA HIS A 228 53.37 -51.58 -5.55
C HIS A 228 54.15 -51.27 -4.27
N LEU A 229 54.66 -52.32 -3.61
CA LEU A 229 55.60 -52.22 -2.51
C LEU A 229 57.01 -52.03 -3.10
N SER A 230 57.65 -50.92 -2.75
CA SER A 230 59.10 -50.74 -2.92
C SER A 230 59.77 -50.89 -1.54
N ILE A 231 60.39 -52.04 -1.33
CA ILE A 231 61.49 -52.27 -0.38
C ILE A 231 62.75 -52.00 -1.25
N THR A 232 63.71 -51.14 -0.89
CA THR A 232 64.78 -51.34 0.11
C THR A 232 65.58 -50.04 0.37
N MET A 233 66.02 -49.85 1.63
CA MET A 233 67.24 -49.17 2.17
C MET A 233 67.47 -47.65 1.89
N THR A 234 67.89 -46.76 2.80
CA THR A 234 68.53 -46.81 4.14
C THR A 234 68.46 -45.40 4.76
N ASP A 235 68.25 -45.30 6.07
CA ASP A 235 68.47 -44.13 6.96
C ASP A 235 69.98 -43.88 7.18
N PRO A 236 70.49 -42.80 7.87
CA PRO A 236 69.80 -41.89 8.81
C PRO A 236 70.20 -40.38 8.77
N ASN A 237 69.32 -39.47 9.20
CA ASN A 237 69.68 -38.55 10.30
C ASN A 237 68.46 -37.89 11.00
N SER A 238 68.17 -38.41 12.19
CA SER A 238 67.88 -37.71 13.44
C SER A 238 66.76 -36.65 13.57
N ILE A 239 65.76 -37.05 14.38
CA ILE A 239 65.19 -36.35 15.56
C ILE A 239 63.85 -35.58 15.39
N SER A 240 62.78 -36.33 15.75
CA SER A 240 61.72 -36.01 16.74
C SER A 240 60.65 -34.93 16.39
N LYS A 241 59.35 -35.04 16.68
CA LYS A 241 58.54 -35.88 17.58
C LYS A 241 57.14 -36.17 16.97
N ARG A 242 56.59 -37.33 17.33
CA ARG A 242 55.15 -37.76 17.33
C ARG A 242 54.25 -36.69 18.01
N LYS A 243 52.95 -36.47 17.74
CA LYS A 243 51.76 -37.30 17.44
C LYS A 243 50.56 -36.37 17.04
N PRO A 244 49.37 -36.88 16.64
CA PRO A 244 48.41 -36.22 15.74
C PRO A 244 47.25 -35.52 16.45
N ARG A 245 46.47 -34.67 15.74
CA ARG A 245 44.98 -34.71 15.73
C ARG A 245 44.29 -33.60 14.92
N GLN A 246 43.36 -34.06 14.09
CA GLN A 246 42.04 -33.50 13.77
C GLN A 246 41.92 -32.14 13.04
N ARG A 247 41.54 -32.24 11.77
CA ARG A 247 40.85 -31.18 11.01
C ARG A 247 39.53 -30.81 11.70
N LYS A 248 39.37 -29.56 12.08
CA LYS A 248 38.05 -28.93 12.24
C LYS A 248 37.84 -27.94 11.10
N ASN A 249 36.90 -28.30 10.21
CA ASN A 249 36.44 -27.42 9.14
C ASN A 249 35.64 -26.26 9.77
N HIS A 250 36.18 -25.05 9.72
CA HIS A 250 35.37 -23.85 9.93
C HIS A 250 34.58 -23.58 8.65
N HIS A 251 33.34 -24.06 8.60
CA HIS A 251 32.36 -23.56 7.65
C HIS A 251 32.20 -22.05 7.89
N ARG A 252 32.45 -21.23 6.86
CA ARG A 252 32.10 -19.81 6.85
C ARG A 252 30.61 -19.68 7.12
N ALA A 253 30.26 -19.20 8.31
CA ALA A 253 28.89 -18.83 8.64
C ALA A 253 28.43 -17.75 7.64
N LEU A 254 27.37 -18.04 6.88
CA LEU A 254 26.68 -17.06 6.06
C LEU A 254 26.19 -15.92 6.94
N ARG A 255 26.58 -14.68 6.61
CA ARG A 255 26.10 -13.48 7.30
C ARG A 255 24.59 -13.34 7.12
N LYS A 256 23.86 -13.31 8.24
CA LYS A 256 22.40 -13.15 8.25
C LYS A 256 22.03 -11.71 7.93
N THR A 257 21.63 -11.46 6.68
CA THR A 257 21.11 -10.16 6.25
C THR A 257 19.74 -9.87 6.87
N TRP A 258 19.32 -8.60 6.83
CA TRP A 258 18.02 -8.16 7.36
C TRP A 258 16.83 -8.91 6.75
N ALA A 259 16.88 -9.18 5.44
CA ALA A 259 15.89 -9.98 4.74
C ALA A 259 15.79 -11.43 5.28
N MET A 260 16.92 -12.05 5.62
CA MET A 260 16.97 -13.43 6.14
C MET A 260 16.40 -13.52 7.57
N ARG A 261 16.56 -12.45 8.37
CA ARG A 261 15.96 -12.36 9.72
C ARG A 261 14.45 -12.20 9.68
N GLN A 262 13.89 -11.52 8.68
CA GLN A 262 12.44 -11.40 8.51
C GLN A 262 11.81 -12.77 8.21
N VAL A 263 12.38 -13.54 7.28
CA VAL A 263 11.89 -14.87 6.92
C VAL A 263 11.91 -15.86 8.10
N LEU A 264 12.98 -15.86 8.89
CA LEU A 264 13.09 -16.72 10.07
C LEU A 264 12.07 -16.38 11.17
N LYS A 265 11.60 -15.13 11.22
CA LYS A 265 10.61 -14.65 12.19
C LYS A 265 9.17 -15.02 11.80
N PHE A 266 8.90 -15.17 10.50
CA PHE A 266 7.58 -15.54 9.98
C PHE A 266 7.34 -17.06 9.93
N TYR A 267 8.39 -17.88 9.84
CA TYR A 267 8.26 -19.34 9.72
C TYR A 267 8.71 -20.13 10.95
N GLY A 268 9.29 -19.47 11.96
CA GLY A 268 9.75 -20.13 13.17
C GLY A 268 8.77 -19.95 14.32
N ILE A 269 8.14 -21.06 14.74
CA ILE A 269 7.41 -21.30 16.01
C ILE A 269 5.88 -21.36 15.86
N SER A 270 5.40 -22.54 15.48
CA SER A 270 4.14 -23.10 16.02
C SER A 270 4.41 -24.54 16.48
N SER A 271 4.39 -24.69 17.82
CA SER A 271 4.21 -25.89 18.68
C SER A 271 5.12 -27.12 18.44
N VAL A 272 5.67 -27.76 19.47
CA VAL A 272 4.96 -28.61 20.45
C VAL A 272 5.74 -28.71 21.77
N HIS A 273 4.98 -28.52 22.87
CA HIS A 273 5.09 -29.00 24.26
C HIS A 273 6.45 -29.40 24.88
N ALA A 274 6.78 -28.79 26.02
CA ALA A 274 6.67 -29.42 27.35
C ALA A 274 7.13 -28.45 28.47
N GLN A 275 6.26 -28.20 29.44
CA GLN A 275 6.65 -27.97 30.84
C GLN A 275 6.40 -29.29 31.59
N PRO A 276 7.15 -29.65 32.67
CA PRO A 276 6.89 -29.08 33.99
C PRO A 276 8.12 -28.77 34.87
N THR A 277 7.79 -28.08 35.96
CA THR A 277 8.48 -27.45 37.12
C THR A 277 9.24 -28.44 38.06
N PRO A 278 9.63 -28.16 39.34
CA PRO A 278 9.72 -26.92 40.17
C PRO A 278 10.99 -26.82 41.11
N SER A 279 11.13 -25.71 41.85
CA SER A 279 11.65 -25.52 43.25
C SER A 279 12.40 -24.18 43.36
N SER A 280 12.35 -23.36 44.41
CA SER A 280 11.66 -23.33 45.70
C SER A 280 11.85 -21.91 46.29
N LEU A 281 10.82 -21.36 46.92
CA LEU A 281 10.83 -20.15 47.78
C LEU A 281 11.69 -20.37 49.05
N PRO A 282 12.17 -19.31 49.74
CA PRO A 282 11.33 -18.58 50.71
C PRO A 282 11.50 -17.05 50.73
N ALA A 283 10.40 -16.36 51.02
CA ALA A 283 10.34 -15.05 51.70
C ALA A 283 10.15 -15.32 53.23
N PRO A 284 9.99 -14.34 54.16
CA PRO A 284 9.86 -12.87 54.03
C PRO A 284 10.68 -12.09 55.10
N LEU A 285 10.54 -10.75 55.17
CA LEU A 285 10.45 -10.00 56.44
C LEU A 285 9.92 -8.57 56.23
N LEU A 286 9.07 -8.16 57.18
CA LEU A 286 8.30 -6.92 57.32
C LEU A 286 9.13 -5.69 57.76
N SER A 287 8.64 -4.47 57.44
CA SER A 287 8.27 -3.37 58.36
C SER A 287 7.84 -2.15 57.50
N THR A 288 6.69 -1.47 57.59
CA THR A 288 5.96 -0.75 58.66
C THR A 288 6.71 0.40 59.34
N ALA A 289 6.45 1.62 58.86
CA ALA A 289 6.30 2.91 59.60
C ALA A 289 5.89 3.96 58.54
N THR A 290 4.73 4.64 58.48
CA THR A 290 3.95 5.48 59.42
C THR A 290 4.76 6.52 60.20
N CYS A 291 4.70 7.77 59.75
CA CYS A 291 4.46 9.04 60.49
C CYS A 291 4.77 10.22 59.55
N ASN A 292 3.77 10.98 59.10
CA ASN A 292 3.14 12.14 59.77
C ASN A 292 3.97 13.42 59.69
N SER A 293 3.50 14.35 58.84
CA SER A 293 3.19 15.76 59.14
C SER A 293 2.52 16.38 57.92
#